data_AF-A0A1V2GW68-F1
#
_entry.id   AF-A0A1V2GW68-F1
#
_cell.length_a   1.000
_cell.length_b   1.000
_cell.length_c   1.000
_cell.angle_alpha   90.00
_cell.angle_beta   90.00
_cell.angle_gamma   90.00
#
_symmetry.space_group_name_H-M   'P 1'
#
loop_
_entity.id
_entity.type
_entity.pdbx_description
1 polymer ?
#
loop_
_entity_poly.entity_id
_entity_poly.type
_entity_poly.pdbx_seq_one_letter_code
_entity_poly.pdbx_strand_id
1 'polypeptide(L)'
;MQICHTVLEARASLPQQGVPKDLPRQSLRLLAAIRRHHPATADHSVRVATVLLAMWSRRPEVMGDAALVVSAGLLHDLGKLFLPLPLLDAPRGLTESEMRAIRAHPVTGAETLAALRFPEPVVAAARDHHERWQGGGYPSGLPGDRLLPLARAVCVADAFVAMIEPGRAYRPTLSVAAALAEIEVCSGAQFDPDFAQLLVEGLGPAFQAELRLDLPPGQHTIPPPGQLGTGVAGLLPSHLLERALRLPPCPW
;
A
#
# COMPACT_ATOMS: atom_id res chain seq x y z
N MET A 1 23.14 -22.33 -8.60
CA MET A 1 21.66 -22.46 -8.62
C MET A 1 21.17 -23.05 -7.30
N GLN A 2 21.43 -22.39 -6.16
CA GLN A 2 21.33 -23.06 -4.85
C GLN A 2 20.96 -22.14 -3.67
N ILE A 3 20.60 -20.88 -3.93
CA ILE A 3 20.24 -19.87 -2.91
C ILE A 3 18.70 -19.69 -2.82
N CYS A 4 17.96 -19.94 -3.90
CA CYS A 4 16.50 -19.78 -3.90
C CYS A 4 15.71 -20.83 -3.09
N HIS A 5 16.27 -22.00 -2.79
CA HIS A 5 15.51 -23.07 -2.11
C HIS A 5 15.38 -22.83 -0.59
N THR A 6 16.45 -22.36 0.05
CA THR A 6 16.56 -22.27 1.51
C THR A 6 15.59 -21.26 2.15
N VAL A 7 15.15 -20.24 1.40
CA VAL A 7 14.16 -19.24 1.88
C VAL A 7 12.73 -19.80 1.83
N LEU A 8 12.45 -20.77 0.97
CA LEU A 8 11.09 -21.27 0.73
C LEU A 8 10.63 -22.28 1.81
N GLU A 9 11.53 -23.14 2.29
CA GLU A 9 11.20 -24.15 3.30
C GLU A 9 10.91 -23.53 4.69
N ALA A 10 11.45 -22.34 4.98
CA ALA A 10 11.15 -21.60 6.22
C ALA A 10 9.71 -21.04 6.28
N ARG A 11 9.01 -20.90 5.14
CA ARG A 11 7.66 -20.32 5.08
C ARG A 11 6.56 -21.22 5.68
N ALA A 12 6.79 -22.53 5.77
CA ALA A 12 5.78 -23.50 6.19
C ALA A 12 5.67 -23.69 7.72
N SER A 13 6.57 -23.08 8.50
CA SER A 13 6.74 -23.41 9.93
C SER A 13 6.81 -22.19 10.86
N LEU A 14 6.52 -20.99 10.38
CA LEU A 14 6.38 -19.82 11.25
C LEU A 14 5.10 -19.97 12.07
N PRO A 15 5.16 -20.02 13.42
CA PRO A 15 3.95 -20.04 14.23
C PRO A 15 3.13 -18.77 13.97
N GLN A 16 1.80 -18.88 14.00
CA GLN A 16 0.90 -17.72 13.99
C GLN A 16 1.06 -16.95 15.31
N GLN A 17 2.15 -16.19 15.43
CA GLN A 17 2.34 -15.22 16.49
C GLN A 17 1.26 -14.15 16.31
N GLY A 18 0.47 -13.92 17.36
CA GLY A 18 -0.57 -12.90 17.34
C GLY A 18 -0.01 -11.52 16.98
N VAL A 19 -0.83 -10.71 16.31
CA VAL A 19 -0.41 -9.39 15.81
C VAL A 19 0.21 -8.55 16.95
N PRO A 20 1.44 -8.02 16.78
CA PRO A 20 2.09 -7.24 17.82
C PRO A 20 1.24 -6.03 18.22
N LYS A 21 0.97 -5.88 19.52
CA LYS A 21 0.08 -4.82 20.05
C LYS A 21 0.55 -3.39 19.72
N ASP A 22 1.83 -3.22 19.44
CA ASP A 22 2.46 -1.95 19.11
C ASP A 22 2.69 -1.74 17.61
N LEU A 23 2.37 -2.72 16.75
CA LEU A 23 2.47 -2.63 15.29
C LEU A 23 1.90 -1.31 14.74
N PRO A 24 0.65 -0.89 15.08
CA PRO A 24 0.13 0.44 14.70
C PRO A 24 1.07 1.63 14.99
N ARG A 25 1.69 1.64 16.17
CA ARG A 25 2.56 2.73 16.61
C ARG A 25 3.93 2.67 15.92
N GLN A 26 4.42 1.47 15.62
CA GLN A 26 5.64 1.30 14.82
C GLN A 26 5.41 1.78 13.37
N SER A 27 4.30 1.35 12.75
CA SER A 27 3.93 1.75 11.38
C SER A 27 3.79 3.26 11.24
N LEU A 28 3.15 3.94 12.20
CA LEU A 28 3.04 5.41 12.18
C LEU A 28 4.39 6.14 12.34
N ARG A 29 5.35 5.57 13.09
CA ARG A 29 6.70 6.15 13.21
C ARG A 29 7.48 6.03 11.91
N LEU A 30 7.36 4.89 11.21
CA LEU A 30 7.98 4.70 9.90
C LEU A 30 7.31 5.57 8.83
N LEU A 31 5.98 5.69 8.83
CA LEU A 31 5.24 6.62 7.98
C LEU A 31 5.69 8.08 8.20
N ALA A 32 5.94 8.50 9.45
CA ALA A 32 6.47 9.82 9.75
C ALA A 32 7.90 10.03 9.20
N ALA A 33 8.73 8.97 9.19
CA ALA A 33 10.05 9.01 8.55
C ALA A 33 9.95 9.13 7.02
N ILE A 34 9.06 8.35 6.38
CA ILE A 34 8.73 8.49 4.95
C ILE A 34 8.27 9.92 4.66
N ARG A 35 7.33 10.46 5.45
CA ARG A 35 6.77 11.83 5.27
C ARG A 35 7.84 12.91 5.39
N ARG A 36 8.81 12.75 6.28
CA ARG A 36 9.93 13.68 6.45
C ARG A 36 10.90 13.66 5.26
N HIS A 37 11.05 12.51 4.60
CA HIS A 37 11.87 12.37 3.41
C HIS A 37 11.14 12.85 2.16
N HIS A 38 10.02 12.20 1.84
CA HIS A 38 9.23 12.45 0.64
C HIS A 38 7.73 12.47 0.99
N PRO A 39 7.13 13.66 1.23
CA PRO A 39 5.73 13.80 1.66
C PRO A 39 4.72 13.09 0.76
N ALA A 40 4.91 13.15 -0.57
CA ALA A 40 3.97 12.57 -1.52
C ALA A 40 3.89 11.03 -1.44
N THR A 41 5.01 10.33 -1.14
CA THR A 41 4.95 8.89 -0.86
C THR A 41 4.17 8.59 0.43
N ALA A 42 4.30 9.41 1.48
CA ALA A 42 3.53 9.20 2.70
C ALA A 42 2.03 9.44 2.50
N ASP A 43 1.65 10.47 1.74
CA ASP A 43 0.25 10.73 1.37
C ASP A 43 -0.32 9.58 0.52
N HIS A 44 0.45 9.10 -0.46
CA HIS A 44 0.12 7.93 -1.26
C HIS A 44 -0.14 6.68 -0.40
N SER A 45 0.82 6.31 0.47
CA SER A 45 0.67 5.15 1.37
C SER A 45 -0.55 5.24 2.30
N VAL A 46 -0.92 6.45 2.72
CA VAL A 46 -2.15 6.70 3.50
C VAL A 46 -3.42 6.43 2.68
N ARG A 47 -3.46 6.83 1.40
CA ARG A 47 -4.60 6.48 0.52
C ARG A 47 -4.68 4.97 0.32
N VAL A 48 -3.55 4.32 0.00
CA VAL A 48 -3.49 2.87 -0.20
C VAL A 48 -3.98 2.12 1.04
N ALA A 49 -3.53 2.50 2.23
CA ALA A 49 -4.03 1.95 3.50
C ALA A 49 -5.55 2.16 3.71
N THR A 50 -6.11 3.28 3.26
CA THR A 50 -7.54 3.57 3.40
C THR A 50 -8.38 2.79 2.39
N VAL A 51 -7.92 2.63 1.14
CA VAL A 51 -8.55 1.75 0.12
C VAL A 51 -8.52 0.30 0.57
N LEU A 52 -7.39 -0.16 1.11
CA LEU A 52 -7.26 -1.51 1.71
C LEU A 52 -8.20 -1.71 2.90
N LEU A 53 -8.46 -0.68 3.70
CA LEU A 53 -9.44 -0.76 4.77
C LEU A 53 -10.88 -0.85 4.24
N ALA A 54 -11.19 -0.21 3.10
CA ALA A 54 -12.46 -0.37 2.40
C ALA A 54 -12.67 -1.82 1.95
N MET A 55 -11.66 -2.41 1.28
CA MET A 55 -11.63 -3.82 0.90
C MET A 55 -11.77 -4.75 2.11
N TRP A 56 -11.02 -4.50 3.18
CA TRP A 56 -11.08 -5.28 4.42
C TRP A 56 -12.45 -5.23 5.08
N SER A 57 -13.14 -4.08 5.06
CA SER A 57 -14.48 -3.94 5.64
C SER A 57 -15.53 -4.84 4.98
N ARG A 58 -15.29 -5.25 3.73
CA ARG A 58 -16.15 -6.15 2.96
C ARG A 58 -15.86 -7.63 3.22
N ARG A 59 -14.59 -8.01 3.38
CA ARG A 59 -14.10 -9.41 3.49
C ARG A 59 -12.96 -9.54 4.53
N PRO A 60 -13.20 -9.25 5.82
CA PRO A 60 -12.14 -9.23 6.84
C PRO A 60 -11.51 -10.61 7.07
N GLU A 61 -12.27 -11.69 6.83
CA GLU A 61 -11.82 -13.08 6.96
C GLU A 61 -10.80 -13.50 5.88
N VAL A 62 -10.74 -12.79 4.75
CA VAL A 62 -9.77 -13.02 3.67
C VAL A 62 -8.48 -12.23 3.90
N MET A 63 -8.61 -10.99 4.38
CA MET A 63 -7.49 -10.05 4.52
C MET A 63 -6.81 -10.09 5.91
N GLY A 64 -7.45 -10.70 6.92
CA GLY A 64 -6.88 -10.91 8.24
C GLY A 64 -7.13 -9.74 9.21
N ASP A 65 -6.15 -9.46 10.07
CA ASP A 65 -6.29 -8.39 11.07
C ASP A 65 -6.13 -6.99 10.46
N ALA A 66 -7.01 -6.05 10.82
CA ALA A 66 -6.99 -4.68 10.31
C ALA A 66 -5.65 -3.95 10.54
N ALA A 67 -4.93 -4.24 11.63
CA ALA A 67 -3.63 -3.63 11.90
C ALA A 67 -2.53 -4.15 10.95
N LEU A 68 -2.62 -5.40 10.48
CA LEU A 68 -1.76 -5.90 9.39
C LEU A 68 -2.10 -5.19 8.07
N VAL A 69 -3.39 -5.10 7.74
CA VAL A 69 -3.87 -4.49 6.49
C VAL A 69 -3.44 -3.03 6.37
N VAL A 70 -3.70 -2.23 7.41
CA VAL A 70 -3.30 -0.82 7.44
C VAL A 70 -1.78 -0.68 7.42
N SER A 71 -1.05 -1.52 8.16
CA SER A 71 0.43 -1.44 8.16
C SER A 71 1.05 -1.80 6.81
N ALA A 72 0.47 -2.77 6.09
CA ALA A 72 0.89 -3.08 4.72
C ALA A 72 0.67 -1.89 3.78
N GLY A 73 -0.51 -1.27 3.81
CA GLY A 73 -0.78 -0.06 3.02
C GLY A 73 0.15 1.10 3.36
N LEU A 74 0.40 1.37 4.65
CA LEU A 74 1.25 2.47 5.10
C LEU A 74 2.74 2.28 4.77
N LEU A 75 3.20 1.03 4.62
CA LEU A 75 4.63 0.70 4.56
C LEU A 75 5.07 -0.05 3.30
N HIS A 76 4.18 -0.35 2.35
CA HIS A 76 4.53 -1.02 1.10
C HIS A 76 5.71 -0.32 0.39
N ASP A 77 5.67 1.01 0.42
CA ASP A 77 6.59 1.92 -0.24
C ASP A 77 7.83 2.32 0.60
N LEU A 78 8.03 1.71 1.79
CA LEU A 78 9.07 2.11 2.75
C LEU A 78 10.48 2.21 2.13
N GLY A 79 10.81 1.34 1.17
CA GLY A 79 12.11 1.36 0.51
C GLY A 79 12.43 2.64 -0.24
N LYS A 80 11.43 3.47 -0.61
CA LYS A 80 11.65 4.78 -1.22
C LYS A 80 12.35 5.77 -0.28
N LEU A 81 12.35 5.51 1.03
CA LEU A 81 13.15 6.25 2.03
C LEU A 81 14.65 6.26 1.72
N PHE A 82 15.15 5.24 1.01
CA PHE A 82 16.57 5.10 0.66
C PHE A 82 16.92 5.64 -0.74
N LEU A 83 15.95 6.21 -1.46
CA LEU A 83 16.13 6.78 -2.80
C LEU A 83 16.30 8.31 -2.73
N PRO A 84 17.18 8.91 -3.56
CA PRO A 84 17.40 10.35 -3.54
C PRO A 84 16.21 11.12 -4.13
N LEU A 85 15.87 12.28 -3.56
CA LEU A 85 14.70 13.07 -3.97
C LEU A 85 14.69 13.42 -5.49
N PRO A 86 15.80 13.81 -6.15
CA PRO A 86 15.81 14.05 -7.59
C PRO A 86 15.42 12.84 -8.47
N LEU A 87 15.46 11.62 -7.93
CA LEU A 87 14.96 10.41 -8.60
C LEU A 87 13.45 10.21 -8.38
N LEU A 88 12.95 10.52 -7.18
CA LEU A 88 11.53 10.41 -6.82
C LEU A 88 10.70 11.51 -7.49
N ASP A 89 11.20 12.74 -7.46
CA ASP A 89 10.59 13.96 -8.00
C ASP A 89 10.91 14.19 -9.50
N ALA A 90 11.45 13.19 -10.20
CA ALA A 90 11.89 13.33 -11.59
C ALA A 90 10.73 13.76 -12.51
N PRO A 91 10.82 14.92 -13.20
CA PRO A 91 9.74 15.45 -14.06
C PRO A 91 9.87 15.01 -15.53
N ARG A 92 10.98 14.34 -15.88
CA ARG A 92 11.33 13.84 -17.22
C ARG A 92 11.67 12.36 -17.13
N GLY A 93 11.21 11.58 -18.12
CA GLY A 93 11.16 10.10 -18.08
C GLY A 93 12.40 9.43 -17.48
N LEU A 94 12.18 8.45 -16.60
CA LEU A 94 13.26 7.72 -15.95
C LEU A 94 14.07 6.92 -16.97
N THR A 95 15.39 7.09 -16.92
CA THR A 95 16.35 6.22 -17.61
C THR A 95 16.26 4.80 -17.08
N GLU A 96 16.78 3.82 -17.81
CA GLU A 96 16.78 2.43 -17.34
C GLU A 96 17.52 2.25 -16.00
N SER A 97 18.61 2.99 -15.78
CA SER A 97 19.36 2.98 -14.51
C SER A 97 18.53 3.50 -13.34
N GLU A 98 17.78 4.57 -13.56
CA GLU A 98 16.87 5.15 -12.58
C GLU A 98 15.68 4.22 -12.31
N MET A 99 15.12 3.61 -13.37
CA MET A 99 14.07 2.60 -13.26
C MET A 99 14.56 1.36 -12.48
N ARG A 100 15.78 0.88 -12.72
CA ARG A 100 16.40 -0.20 -11.94
C ARG A 100 16.57 0.17 -10.47
N ALA A 101 16.99 1.41 -10.17
CA ALA A 101 17.10 1.90 -8.80
C ALA A 101 15.73 1.98 -8.10
N ILE A 102 14.69 2.49 -8.76
CA ILE A 102 13.33 2.48 -8.19
C ILE A 102 12.82 1.06 -7.98
N ARG A 103 13.03 0.14 -8.93
CA ARG A 103 12.57 -1.27 -8.79
C ARG A 103 13.25 -2.06 -7.66
N ALA A 104 14.29 -1.51 -7.03
CA ALA A 104 14.89 -2.10 -5.82
C ALA A 104 14.12 -1.78 -4.52
N HIS A 105 13.28 -0.74 -4.50
CA HIS A 105 12.55 -0.33 -3.30
C HIS A 105 11.70 -1.42 -2.61
N PRO A 106 11.06 -2.38 -3.31
CA PRO A 106 10.27 -3.42 -2.64
C PRO A 106 11.16 -4.33 -1.79
N VAL A 107 12.33 -4.70 -2.32
CA VAL A 107 13.33 -5.52 -1.63
C VAL A 107 13.89 -4.79 -0.42
N THR A 108 14.39 -3.56 -0.60
CA THR A 108 14.98 -2.78 0.50
C THR A 108 13.95 -2.44 1.59
N GLY A 109 12.69 -2.18 1.21
CA GLY A 109 11.59 -1.99 2.15
C GLY A 109 11.31 -3.25 2.97
N ALA A 110 11.21 -4.40 2.31
CA ALA A 110 10.99 -5.70 2.96
C ALA A 110 12.15 -6.10 3.89
N GLU A 111 13.40 -5.94 3.47
CA GLU A 111 14.59 -6.19 4.29
C GLU A 111 14.59 -5.31 5.56
N THR A 112 14.23 -4.03 5.43
CA THR A 112 14.10 -3.09 6.56
C THR A 112 13.01 -3.54 7.53
N LEU A 113 11.82 -3.90 7.02
CA LEU A 113 10.69 -4.37 7.85
C LEU A 113 11.02 -5.70 8.56
N ALA A 114 11.69 -6.63 7.88
CA ALA A 114 12.12 -7.90 8.44
C ALA A 114 13.16 -7.71 9.55
N ALA A 115 14.14 -6.82 9.36
CA ALA A 115 15.14 -6.46 10.37
C ALA A 115 14.48 -5.83 11.62
N LEU A 116 13.41 -5.05 11.43
CA LEU A 116 12.58 -4.48 12.50
C LEU A 116 11.56 -5.48 13.08
N ARG A 117 11.55 -6.73 12.62
CA ARG A 117 10.65 -7.82 13.06
C ARG A 117 9.15 -7.56 12.83
N PHE A 118 8.81 -6.85 11.75
CA PHE A 118 7.43 -6.76 11.30
C PHE A 118 6.88 -8.14 10.87
N PRO A 119 5.56 -8.38 11.00
CA PRO A 119 4.96 -9.64 10.57
C PRO A 119 5.14 -9.90 9.06
N GLU A 120 5.38 -11.15 8.66
CA GLU A 120 5.60 -11.52 7.24
C GLU A 120 4.49 -11.03 6.29
N PRO A 121 3.18 -10.97 6.63
CA PRO A 121 2.19 -10.36 5.73
C PRO A 121 2.48 -8.89 5.35
N VAL A 122 3.10 -8.12 6.24
CA VAL A 122 3.50 -6.72 5.99
C VAL A 122 4.82 -6.67 5.21
N VAL A 123 5.77 -7.54 5.54
CA VAL A 123 7.05 -7.68 4.82
C VAL A 123 6.81 -8.11 3.37
N ALA A 124 5.95 -9.10 3.15
CA ALA A 124 5.55 -9.59 1.83
C ALA A 124 4.78 -8.55 1.04
N ALA A 125 3.91 -7.76 1.68
CA ALA A 125 3.26 -6.63 1.00
C ALA A 125 4.29 -5.62 0.47
N ALA A 126 5.27 -5.22 1.29
CA ALA A 126 6.35 -4.35 0.82
C ALA A 126 7.19 -4.99 -0.29
N ARG A 127 7.52 -6.29 -0.19
CA ARG A 127 8.34 -7.01 -1.17
C ARG A 127 7.64 -7.23 -2.51
N ASP A 128 6.38 -7.64 -2.48
CA ASP A 128 5.73 -8.38 -3.58
C ASP A 128 4.56 -7.57 -4.23
N HIS A 129 4.30 -6.31 -3.84
CA HIS A 129 3.18 -5.53 -4.38
C HIS A 129 3.29 -5.12 -5.85
N HIS A 130 4.49 -5.20 -6.46
CA HIS A 130 4.70 -5.03 -7.91
C HIS A 130 4.72 -6.35 -8.70
N GLU A 131 4.41 -7.47 -8.05
CA GLU A 131 4.16 -8.72 -8.75
C GLU A 131 2.80 -8.68 -9.46
N ARG A 132 2.65 -9.50 -10.51
CA ARG A 132 1.43 -9.55 -11.33
C ARG A 132 0.76 -10.90 -11.16
N TRP A 133 -0.57 -10.95 -11.28
CA TRP A 133 -1.32 -12.19 -11.14
C TRP A 133 -0.85 -13.31 -12.09
N GLN A 134 -0.58 -13.02 -13.36
CA GLN A 134 0.00 -13.99 -14.31
C GLN A 134 1.53 -14.14 -14.22
N GLY A 135 2.18 -13.50 -13.24
CA GLY A 135 3.63 -13.44 -13.10
C GLY A 135 4.27 -12.38 -14.02
N GLY A 136 5.61 -12.33 -14.02
CA GLY A 136 6.37 -11.34 -14.79
C GLY A 136 6.29 -9.90 -14.25
N GLY A 137 5.90 -9.74 -12.98
CA GLY A 137 6.14 -8.51 -12.22
C GLY A 137 7.57 -8.48 -11.65
N TYR A 138 7.76 -7.76 -10.54
CA TYR A 138 9.05 -7.68 -9.84
C TYR A 138 8.83 -7.62 -8.32
N PRO A 139 9.80 -8.07 -7.49
CA PRO A 139 11.19 -8.41 -7.81
C PRO A 139 11.46 -9.85 -8.28
N SER A 140 10.54 -10.79 -8.04
CA SER A 140 10.75 -12.23 -8.25
C SER A 140 10.06 -12.77 -9.51
N GLY A 141 9.11 -12.03 -10.09
CA GLY A 141 8.33 -12.44 -11.25
C GLY A 141 7.28 -13.52 -10.94
N LEU A 142 6.94 -13.71 -9.66
CA LEU A 142 6.09 -14.79 -9.18
C LEU A 142 4.63 -14.62 -9.64
N PRO A 143 3.94 -15.71 -10.04
CA PRO A 143 2.50 -15.67 -10.26
C PRO A 143 1.74 -15.44 -8.95
N GLY A 144 0.56 -14.84 -9.07
CA GLY A 144 -0.22 -14.33 -7.94
C GLY A 144 -0.68 -15.40 -6.94
N ASP A 145 -0.88 -16.63 -7.39
CA ASP A 145 -1.21 -17.79 -6.55
C ASP A 145 -0.11 -18.14 -5.53
N ARG A 146 1.13 -17.68 -5.75
CA ARG A 146 2.27 -17.80 -4.82
C ARG A 146 2.39 -16.63 -3.83
N LEU A 147 1.58 -15.59 -3.99
CA LEU A 147 1.66 -14.38 -3.18
C LEU A 147 0.70 -14.43 -1.99
N LEU A 148 1.12 -13.86 -0.86
CA LEU A 148 0.23 -13.72 0.29
C LEU A 148 -0.98 -12.82 -0.08
N PRO A 149 -2.19 -13.12 0.44
CA PRO A 149 -3.41 -12.36 0.12
C PRO A 149 -3.24 -10.85 0.27
N LEU A 150 -2.51 -10.42 1.31
CA LEU A 150 -2.30 -9.00 1.58
C LEU A 150 -1.40 -8.31 0.54
N ALA A 151 -0.38 -8.99 -0.01
CA ALA A 151 0.43 -8.43 -1.10
C ALA A 151 -0.40 -8.25 -2.39
N ARG A 152 -1.29 -9.20 -2.69
CA ARG A 152 -2.22 -9.12 -3.80
C ARG A 152 -3.21 -7.97 -3.65
N ALA A 153 -3.80 -7.81 -2.46
CA ALA A 153 -4.67 -6.67 -2.16
C ALA A 153 -3.94 -5.33 -2.32
N VAL A 154 -2.69 -5.22 -1.82
CA VAL A 154 -1.87 -3.99 -1.92
C VAL A 154 -1.56 -3.66 -3.38
N CYS A 155 -1.27 -4.65 -4.23
CA CYS A 155 -1.05 -4.44 -5.67
C CYS A 155 -2.23 -3.74 -6.36
N VAL A 156 -3.47 -4.18 -6.11
CA VAL A 156 -4.66 -3.55 -6.69
C VAL A 156 -4.89 -2.16 -6.10
N ALA A 157 -4.71 -1.99 -4.79
CA ALA A 157 -4.93 -0.72 -4.09
C ALA A 157 -3.90 0.36 -4.46
N ASP A 158 -2.61 0.03 -4.55
CA ASP A 158 -1.55 0.91 -5.07
C ASP A 158 -1.90 1.36 -6.49
N ALA A 159 -2.12 0.40 -7.41
CA ALA A 159 -2.43 0.72 -8.80
C ALA A 159 -3.66 1.63 -8.96
N PHE A 160 -4.75 1.35 -8.21
CA PHE A 160 -5.94 2.20 -8.20
C PHE A 160 -5.62 3.62 -7.73
N VAL A 161 -4.96 3.77 -6.57
CA VAL A 161 -4.57 5.07 -6.01
C VAL A 161 -3.64 5.83 -6.97
N ALA A 162 -2.65 5.14 -7.54
CA ALA A 162 -1.70 5.70 -8.49
C ALA A 162 -2.34 6.23 -9.77
N MET A 163 -3.54 5.75 -10.15
CA MET A 163 -4.29 6.25 -11.31
C MET A 163 -5.07 7.53 -11.03
N ILE A 164 -5.57 7.70 -9.80
CA ILE A 164 -6.43 8.83 -9.41
C ILE A 164 -5.65 9.97 -8.72
N GLU A 165 -4.34 9.79 -8.48
CA GLU A 165 -3.49 10.83 -7.91
C GLU A 165 -3.05 11.88 -8.94
N PRO A 166 -3.06 13.18 -8.59
CA PRO A 166 -2.43 14.23 -9.37
C PRO A 166 -0.90 14.26 -9.22
N GLY A 167 -0.24 14.91 -10.17
CA GLY A 167 1.20 15.22 -10.09
C GLY A 167 2.16 14.16 -10.60
N ARG A 168 1.69 13.00 -11.09
CA ARG A 168 2.56 11.97 -11.68
C ARG A 168 3.03 12.40 -13.08
N ALA A 169 4.34 12.57 -13.25
CA ALA A 169 4.95 13.24 -14.40
C ALA A 169 4.67 12.62 -15.80
N TYR A 170 4.23 11.36 -15.89
CA TYR A 170 4.03 10.65 -17.17
C TYR A 170 2.64 10.05 -17.38
N ARG A 171 1.69 10.24 -16.45
CA ARG A 171 0.33 9.68 -16.58
C ARG A 171 -0.69 10.76 -16.18
N PRO A 172 -1.69 11.07 -17.03
CA PRO A 172 -2.78 11.94 -16.64
C PRO A 172 -3.61 11.27 -15.53
N THR A 173 -4.10 12.09 -14.61
CA THR A 173 -5.00 11.63 -13.52
C THR A 173 -6.31 11.14 -14.11
N LEU A 174 -6.69 9.90 -13.80
CA LEU A 174 -7.96 9.31 -14.19
C LEU A 174 -9.07 9.73 -13.22
N SER A 175 -10.32 9.70 -13.69
CA SER A 175 -11.47 9.70 -12.78
C SER A 175 -11.58 8.34 -12.08
N VAL A 176 -12.26 8.31 -10.93
CA VAL A 176 -12.54 7.06 -10.18
C VAL A 176 -13.17 6.01 -11.09
N ALA A 177 -14.18 6.38 -11.88
CA ALA A 177 -14.85 5.46 -12.80
C ALA A 177 -13.90 4.89 -13.86
N ALA A 178 -12.99 5.70 -14.41
CA ALA A 178 -11.99 5.22 -15.37
C ALA A 178 -10.91 4.34 -14.72
N ALA A 179 -10.50 4.66 -13.48
CA ALA A 179 -9.57 3.85 -12.71
C ALA A 179 -10.18 2.48 -12.33
N LEU A 180 -11.46 2.44 -11.92
CA LEU A 180 -12.18 1.18 -11.65
C LEU A 180 -12.31 0.33 -12.92
N ALA A 181 -12.68 0.94 -14.06
CA ALA A 181 -12.75 0.24 -15.34
C ALA A 181 -11.38 -0.35 -15.76
N GLU A 182 -10.26 0.34 -15.52
CA GLU A 182 -8.92 -0.21 -15.75
C GLU A 182 -8.62 -1.40 -14.82
N ILE A 183 -9.00 -1.34 -13.54
CA ILE A 183 -8.86 -2.48 -12.60
C ILE A 183 -9.65 -3.70 -13.11
N GLU A 184 -10.88 -3.50 -13.59
CA GLU A 184 -11.70 -4.57 -14.18
C GLU A 184 -11.06 -5.16 -15.45
N VAL A 185 -10.57 -4.31 -16.37
CA VAL A 185 -9.88 -4.75 -17.60
C VAL A 185 -8.59 -5.51 -17.31
N CYS A 186 -7.86 -5.14 -16.25
CA CYS A 186 -6.61 -5.76 -15.85
C CYS A 186 -6.77 -6.94 -14.86
N SER A 187 -8.01 -7.26 -14.49
CA SER A 187 -8.38 -8.42 -13.66
C SER A 187 -7.96 -9.74 -14.31
N GLY A 188 -7.37 -10.65 -13.53
CA GLY A 188 -6.89 -11.94 -14.03
C GLY A 188 -5.63 -11.89 -14.90
N ALA A 189 -5.07 -10.69 -15.15
CA ALA A 189 -3.82 -10.49 -15.87
C ALA A 189 -2.77 -9.82 -14.98
N GLN A 190 -3.02 -8.58 -14.57
CA GLN A 190 -2.18 -7.86 -13.60
C GLN A 190 -2.67 -8.09 -12.17
N PHE A 191 -3.98 -8.02 -11.95
CA PHE A 191 -4.58 -8.09 -10.62
C PHE A 191 -5.21 -9.46 -10.37
N ASP A 192 -5.19 -9.89 -9.11
CA ASP A 192 -6.00 -11.02 -8.66
C ASP A 192 -7.49 -10.69 -8.86
N PRO A 193 -8.27 -11.53 -9.56
CA PRO A 193 -9.71 -11.29 -9.77
C PRO A 193 -10.51 -11.04 -8.49
N ASP A 194 -10.22 -11.79 -7.41
CA ASP A 194 -10.96 -11.67 -6.15
C ASP A 194 -10.68 -10.29 -5.51
N PHE A 195 -9.44 -9.82 -5.57
CA PHE A 195 -9.07 -8.50 -5.03
C PHE A 195 -9.45 -7.33 -5.94
N ALA A 196 -9.49 -7.53 -7.26
CA ALA A 196 -10.04 -6.57 -8.21
C ALA A 196 -11.52 -6.33 -7.94
N GLN A 197 -12.32 -7.40 -7.84
CA GLN A 197 -13.73 -7.30 -7.46
C GLN A 197 -13.91 -6.70 -6.06
N LEU A 198 -13.10 -7.11 -5.08
CA LEU A 198 -13.17 -6.60 -3.72
C LEU A 198 -12.90 -5.08 -3.61
N LEU A 199 -12.03 -4.54 -4.48
CA LEU A 199 -11.80 -3.10 -4.57
C LEU A 199 -13.02 -2.36 -5.12
N VAL A 200 -13.65 -2.87 -6.18
CA VAL A 200 -14.89 -2.32 -6.74
C VAL A 200 -16.03 -2.35 -5.71
N GLU A 201 -16.21 -3.47 -4.99
CA GLU A 201 -17.22 -3.59 -3.94
C GLU A 201 -16.92 -2.74 -2.68
N GLY A 202 -15.64 -2.56 -2.34
CA GLY A 202 -15.21 -1.78 -1.18
C GLY A 202 -15.38 -0.28 -1.38
N LEU A 203 -15.13 0.21 -2.59
CA LEU A 203 -15.25 1.62 -2.96
C LEU A 203 -16.69 2.05 -3.28
N GLY A 204 -17.64 1.65 -2.42
CA GLY A 204 -19.00 2.17 -2.45
C GLY A 204 -19.07 3.68 -2.10
N PRO A 205 -20.22 4.35 -2.33
CA PRO A 205 -20.34 5.81 -2.22
C PRO A 205 -19.87 6.42 -0.89
N ALA A 206 -20.05 5.70 0.23
CA ALA A 206 -19.58 6.15 1.55
C ALA A 206 -18.05 6.24 1.65
N PHE A 207 -17.32 5.24 1.11
CA PHE A 207 -15.86 5.28 1.05
C PHE A 207 -15.35 6.31 0.05
N GLN A 208 -16.05 6.49 -1.08
CA GLN A 208 -15.71 7.54 -2.04
C GLN A 208 -15.81 8.94 -1.41
N ALA A 209 -16.87 9.22 -0.66
CA ALA A 209 -17.04 10.49 0.06
C ALA A 209 -15.97 10.71 1.15
N GLU A 210 -15.65 9.70 1.96
CA GLU A 210 -14.61 9.84 3.00
C GLU A 210 -13.20 10.02 2.43
N LEU A 211 -12.90 9.35 1.30
CA LEU A 211 -11.64 9.50 0.56
C LEU A 211 -11.58 10.77 -0.33
N ARG A 212 -12.65 11.58 -0.38
CA ARG A 212 -12.82 12.73 -1.29
C ARG A 212 -12.60 12.38 -2.78
N LEU A 213 -13.11 11.21 -3.16
CA LEU A 213 -13.08 10.67 -4.52
C LEU A 213 -14.29 11.10 -5.36
N ASP A 214 -15.28 11.73 -4.72
CA ASP A 214 -16.39 12.45 -5.33
C ASP A 214 -15.99 13.79 -5.98
N LEU A 215 -14.79 14.30 -5.68
CA LEU A 215 -14.23 15.52 -6.29
C LEU A 215 -13.77 15.29 -7.74
N PRO A 216 -13.66 16.36 -8.57
CA PRO A 216 -13.10 16.25 -9.92
C PRO A 216 -11.64 15.75 -9.94
N PRO A 217 -11.19 15.09 -11.03
CA PRO A 217 -9.79 14.74 -11.23
C PRO A 217 -8.87 15.94 -11.04
N GLY A 218 -7.77 15.76 -10.31
CA GLY A 218 -6.87 16.84 -9.91
C GLY A 218 -7.24 17.55 -8.60
N GLN A 219 -8.46 17.36 -8.07
CA GLN A 219 -8.91 17.92 -6.78
C GLN A 219 -8.98 16.87 -5.65
N HIS A 220 -8.67 15.60 -5.94
CA HIS A 220 -8.51 14.51 -4.97
C HIS A 220 -7.36 14.78 -3.99
N THR A 221 -7.55 15.70 -3.05
CA THR A 221 -6.59 16.03 -2.00
C THR A 221 -6.93 15.26 -0.73
N ILE A 222 -5.95 14.58 -0.14
CA ILE A 222 -6.02 14.29 1.30
C ILE A 222 -6.10 15.65 2.00
N PRO A 223 -7.12 15.93 2.83
CA PRO A 223 -7.10 17.12 3.66
C PRO A 223 -5.83 17.13 4.52
N PRO A 224 -5.16 18.28 4.71
CA PRO A 224 -4.04 18.36 5.62
C PRO A 224 -4.48 17.89 7.01
N PRO A 225 -3.60 17.25 7.78
CA PRO A 225 -3.99 16.63 9.03
C PRO A 225 -4.61 17.64 10.00
N GLY A 226 -5.73 17.26 10.63
CA GLY A 226 -6.52 18.13 11.52
C GLY A 226 -7.77 18.77 10.90
N GLN A 227 -8.05 18.58 9.61
CA GLN A 227 -9.34 19.01 9.01
C GLN A 227 -10.45 17.95 9.01
N LEU A 228 -10.18 16.71 9.46
CA LEU A 228 -11.17 15.63 9.60
C LEU A 228 -11.09 14.99 11.00
N GLY A 229 -11.38 15.81 12.02
CA GLY A 229 -11.36 15.38 13.42
C GLY A 229 -9.95 15.34 14.03
N THR A 230 -9.85 15.62 15.32
CA THR A 230 -8.59 15.59 16.08
C THR A 230 -8.24 14.16 16.44
N GLY A 231 -7.44 13.56 15.56
CA GLY A 231 -6.93 12.21 15.65
C GLY A 231 -5.40 12.16 15.69
N VAL A 232 -4.84 10.98 15.97
CA VAL A 232 -3.48 10.74 16.49
C VAL A 232 -2.39 11.49 15.72
N ALA A 233 -1.94 12.59 16.33
CA ALA A 233 -0.78 13.40 15.95
C ALA A 233 -0.76 13.91 14.50
N GLY A 234 -1.92 13.98 13.82
CA GLY A 234 -1.98 14.49 12.46
C GLY A 234 -1.13 13.67 11.46
N LEU A 235 -1.06 12.35 11.63
CA LEU A 235 -0.41 11.45 10.65
C LEU A 235 -1.42 10.71 9.77
N LEU A 236 -2.68 10.66 10.19
CA LEU A 236 -3.79 10.00 9.52
C LEU A 236 -4.90 11.03 9.23
N PRO A 237 -5.50 11.04 8.02
CA PRO A 237 -6.56 11.98 7.66
C PRO A 237 -7.96 11.42 7.85
N SER A 238 -8.10 10.14 8.23
CA SER A 238 -9.40 9.45 8.32
C SER A 238 -9.59 8.77 9.67
N HIS A 239 -10.75 9.05 10.28
CA HIS A 239 -11.18 8.43 11.54
C HIS A 239 -11.31 6.90 11.44
N LEU A 240 -11.52 6.37 10.22
CA LEU A 240 -11.51 4.93 9.96
C LEU A 240 -10.15 4.27 10.22
N LEU A 241 -9.03 4.86 9.78
CA LEU A 241 -7.71 4.28 10.02
C LEU A 241 -7.40 4.23 11.53
N GLU A 242 -7.81 5.25 12.29
CA GLU A 242 -7.59 5.29 13.75
C GLU A 242 -8.41 4.23 14.49
N ARG A 243 -9.68 4.08 14.11
CA ARG A 243 -10.57 3.03 14.62
C ARG A 243 -10.05 1.64 14.28
N ALA A 244 -9.59 1.43 13.05
CA ALA A 244 -9.02 0.16 12.58
C ALA A 244 -7.74 -0.21 13.35
N LEU A 245 -6.87 0.77 13.57
CA LEU A 245 -5.63 0.61 14.35
C LEU A 245 -5.87 0.53 15.88
N ARG A 246 -7.12 0.70 16.34
CA ARG A 246 -7.52 0.72 17.76
C ARG A 246 -6.64 1.63 18.63
N LEU A 247 -6.20 2.75 18.06
CA LEU A 247 -5.38 3.69 18.79
C LEU A 247 -6.24 4.35 19.87
N PRO A 248 -5.73 4.51 21.11
CA PRO A 248 -6.46 5.28 22.11
C PRO A 248 -6.65 6.72 21.60
N PRO A 249 -7.79 7.36 21.88
CA PRO A 249 -7.96 8.78 21.59
C PRO A 249 -6.82 9.56 22.25
N CYS A 250 -6.25 10.51 21.51
CA CYS A 250 -5.07 11.24 21.97
C CYS A 250 -5.44 12.14 23.17
N PRO A 251 -4.63 12.20 24.24
CA PRO A 251 -4.94 12.99 25.43
C PRO A 251 -4.48 14.46 25.29
N TRP A 252 -4.62 15.04 24.10
CA TRP A 252 -4.23 16.43 23.76
C TRP A 252 -5.28 17.05 22.83
#